data_AF-A0A925VAW5-F1
#
_entry.id   AF-A0A925VAW5-F1
#
_cell.length_a   1.000
_cell.length_b   1.000
_cell.length_c   1.000
_cell.angle_alpha   90.00
_cell.angle_beta   90.00
_cell.angle_gamma   90.00
#
_symmetry.space_group_name_H-M   'P 1'
#
loop_
_entity.id
_entity.type
_entity.pdbx_description
1 polymer ?
#
loop_
_entity_poly.entity_id
_entity_poly.type
_entity_poly.pdbx_seq_one_letter_code
_entity_poly.pdbx_strand_id
1 'polypeptide(L)'
;MSSVAAAVSEALPVPASDGSDAPVDLHSLQLELDEVAREAAAARAAGIPLDRAVRSPDYPALSRFHGDLRDALFVEVGGDIEHWFTALREGEAGIGDRVGRFADGLTRTASGESFREGAEDNAELQQALAELLVFESVRLRLSVAAWSSEDFERTGGDDDDIDAIAWTEVAAILRDPELRGSGVRPLQVMFAASFVSLLRDANERIGELRRTTDEVHEQLGIRARLRGALRELRLPEAVLLENALSNLLGEQRVELVELQEQHPLALEGMTRQAMDQRVSRGRRALGSGPEGWPRRRSPALFDLLRDRPGQR
;
A
#
# COMPACT_ATOMS: atom_id res chain seq x y z
N MET A 1 -11.36 23.75 -13.09
CA MET A 1 -11.22 22.87 -11.91
C MET A 1 -10.01 21.98 -12.18
N SER A 2 -9.10 21.83 -11.22
CA SER A 2 -7.95 20.92 -11.35
C SER A 2 -8.47 19.48 -11.30
N SER A 3 -7.98 18.58 -12.15
CA SER A 3 -8.30 17.14 -12.07
C SER A 3 -7.74 16.57 -10.75
N VAL A 4 -8.26 15.45 -10.25
CA VAL A 4 -7.68 14.68 -9.14
C VAL A 4 -6.22 14.37 -9.41
N ALA A 5 -5.85 13.98 -10.64
CA ALA A 5 -4.46 13.77 -11.02
C ALA A 5 -3.61 15.06 -10.86
N ALA A 6 -4.11 16.21 -11.30
CA ALA A 6 -3.42 17.48 -11.11
C ALA A 6 -3.39 17.91 -9.63
N ALA A 7 -4.47 17.67 -8.88
CA ALA A 7 -4.54 17.94 -7.44
C ALA A 7 -3.58 17.06 -6.64
N VAL A 8 -3.37 15.80 -7.03
CA VAL A 8 -2.33 14.92 -6.48
C VAL A 8 -0.97 15.54 -6.74
N SER A 9 -0.66 15.89 -7.99
CA SER A 9 0.61 16.52 -8.37
C SER A 9 0.87 17.84 -7.63
N GLU A 10 -0.17 18.65 -7.38
CA GLU A 10 -0.10 19.89 -6.61
C GLU A 10 0.04 19.66 -5.09
N ALA A 11 -0.50 18.54 -4.57
CA ALA A 11 -0.43 18.18 -3.16
C ALA A 11 0.89 17.50 -2.77
N LEU A 12 1.61 16.93 -3.74
CA LEU A 12 2.89 16.31 -3.49
C LEU A 12 3.91 17.33 -2.98
N PRO A 13 4.60 17.03 -1.86
CA PRO A 13 5.72 17.84 -1.43
C PRO A 13 6.85 17.66 -2.45
N VAL A 14 7.04 18.62 -3.36
CA VAL A 14 8.26 18.68 -4.15
C VAL A 14 9.34 19.23 -3.21
N PRO A 15 10.30 18.43 -2.73
CA PRO A 15 11.37 18.96 -1.88
C PRO A 15 12.06 20.10 -2.63
N ALA A 16 12.33 21.21 -1.94
CA ALA A 16 13.17 22.25 -2.49
C ALA A 16 14.53 21.60 -2.79
N SER A 17 14.84 21.46 -4.07
CA SER A 17 16.00 20.72 -4.55
C SER A 17 17.29 21.39 -4.10
N ASP A 18 17.80 21.04 -2.92
CA ASP A 18 19.18 21.30 -2.53
C ASP A 18 20.08 20.23 -3.17
N GLY A 19 20.33 20.39 -4.48
CA GLY A 19 21.45 19.75 -5.18
C GLY A 19 21.22 18.38 -5.84
N SER A 20 19.98 17.88 -5.91
CA SER A 20 19.62 16.69 -6.71
C SER A 20 18.90 17.11 -7.99
N ASP A 21 19.57 16.92 -9.13
CA ASP A 21 19.35 17.60 -10.42
C ASP A 21 18.27 16.95 -11.33
N ALA A 22 17.16 16.47 -10.76
CA ALA A 22 16.03 15.98 -11.56
C ALA A 22 14.71 16.57 -11.04
N PRO A 23 14.06 17.49 -11.77
CA PRO A 23 12.71 17.92 -11.42
C PRO A 23 11.77 16.71 -11.46
N VAL A 24 10.91 16.58 -10.45
CA VAL A 24 9.87 15.55 -10.44
C VAL A 24 9.01 15.72 -11.70
N ASP A 25 8.95 14.69 -12.54
CA ASP A 25 8.14 14.71 -13.75
C ASP A 25 6.66 14.52 -13.43
N LEU A 26 6.00 15.62 -13.08
CA LEU A 26 4.57 15.65 -12.77
C LEU A 26 3.69 15.35 -14.00
N HIS A 27 4.22 15.47 -15.22
CA HIS A 27 3.46 15.16 -16.43
C HIS A 27 3.37 13.64 -16.65
N SER A 28 4.48 12.93 -16.50
CA SER A 28 4.47 11.45 -16.54
C SER A 28 3.57 10.86 -15.45
N LEU A 29 3.64 11.38 -14.22
CA LEU A 29 2.73 10.99 -13.14
C LEU A 29 1.26 11.21 -13.52
N GLN A 30 0.94 12.36 -14.12
CA GLN A 30 -0.43 12.63 -14.54
C GLN A 30 -0.92 11.63 -15.60
N LEU A 31 -0.09 11.28 -16.59
CA LEU A 31 -0.46 10.31 -17.62
C LEU A 31 -0.69 8.91 -17.05
N GLU A 32 0.13 8.49 -16.09
CA GLU A 32 -0.04 7.22 -15.37
C GLU A 32 -1.36 7.21 -14.58
N LEU A 33 -1.65 8.29 -13.84
CA LEU A 33 -2.90 8.42 -13.08
C LEU A 33 -4.14 8.45 -13.99
N ASP A 34 -4.03 9.03 -15.20
CA ASP A 34 -5.12 9.03 -16.18
C ASP A 34 -5.39 7.61 -16.73
N GLU A 35 -4.37 6.76 -16.82
CA GLU A 35 -4.54 5.35 -17.17
C GLU A 35 -5.17 4.53 -16.05
N VAL A 36 -4.66 4.69 -14.83
CA VAL A 36 -5.22 4.10 -13.61
C VAL A 36 -6.70 4.50 -13.44
N ALA A 37 -7.04 5.77 -13.69
CA ALA A 37 -8.42 6.26 -13.63
C ALA A 37 -9.34 5.56 -14.65
N ARG A 38 -8.85 5.34 -15.88
CA ARG A 38 -9.60 4.64 -16.94
C ARG A 38 -9.91 3.21 -16.55
N GLU A 39 -8.92 2.47 -16.04
CA GLU A 39 -9.13 1.09 -15.61
C GLU A 39 -10.01 1.00 -14.36
N ALA A 40 -9.85 1.90 -13.38
CA ALA A 40 -10.74 1.99 -12.22
C ALA A 40 -12.20 2.22 -12.63
N ALA A 41 -12.43 3.15 -13.57
CA ALA A 41 -13.76 3.42 -14.10
C ALA A 41 -14.32 2.21 -14.86
N ALA A 42 -13.50 1.51 -15.65
CA ALA A 42 -13.90 0.31 -16.37
C ALA A 42 -14.29 -0.84 -15.41
N ALA A 43 -13.50 -1.07 -14.36
CA ALA A 43 -13.82 -2.06 -13.32
C ALA A 43 -15.13 -1.73 -12.60
N ARG A 44 -15.31 -0.45 -12.24
CA ARG A 44 -16.55 0.05 -11.62
C ARG A 44 -17.76 -0.16 -12.54
N ALA A 45 -17.65 0.16 -13.83
CA ALA A 45 -18.71 -0.04 -14.81
C ALA A 45 -19.05 -1.53 -15.00
N ALA A 46 -18.07 -2.42 -14.86
CA ALA A 46 -18.26 -3.87 -14.86
C ALA A 46 -18.82 -4.43 -13.53
N GLY A 47 -18.99 -3.59 -12.50
CA GLY A 47 -19.45 -4.01 -11.16
C GLY A 47 -18.39 -4.82 -10.39
N ILE A 48 -17.12 -4.73 -10.77
CA ILE A 48 -16.02 -5.42 -10.12
C ILE A 48 -15.54 -4.55 -8.95
N PRO A 49 -15.50 -5.09 -7.72
CA PRO A 49 -15.06 -4.33 -6.55
C PRO A 49 -13.53 -4.11 -6.59
N LEU A 50 -13.05 -3.00 -6.02
CA LEU A 50 -11.64 -2.57 -6.19
C LEU A 50 -10.63 -3.56 -5.60
N ASP A 51 -10.94 -4.21 -4.47
CA ASP A 51 -10.11 -5.27 -3.87
C ASP A 51 -9.77 -6.42 -4.84
N ARG A 52 -10.67 -6.67 -5.81
CA ARG A 52 -10.46 -7.65 -6.87
C ARG A 52 -9.88 -7.04 -8.13
N ALA A 53 -10.31 -5.84 -8.50
CA ALA A 53 -9.86 -5.18 -9.72
C ALA A 53 -8.35 -4.93 -9.71
N VAL A 54 -7.79 -4.52 -8.57
CA VAL A 54 -6.34 -4.27 -8.39
C VAL A 54 -5.46 -5.53 -8.47
N ARG A 55 -6.05 -6.71 -8.59
CA ARG A 55 -5.32 -7.98 -8.82
C ARG A 55 -5.64 -8.60 -10.18
N SER A 56 -6.55 -8.01 -10.94
CA SER A 56 -7.00 -8.62 -12.19
C SER A 56 -5.96 -8.37 -13.28
N PRO A 57 -5.57 -9.40 -14.06
CA PRO A 57 -4.76 -9.19 -15.26
C PRO A 57 -5.49 -8.37 -16.34
N ASP A 58 -6.82 -8.21 -16.23
CA ASP A 58 -7.62 -7.35 -17.12
C ASP A 58 -7.39 -5.84 -16.86
N TYR A 59 -6.81 -5.49 -15.70
CA TYR A 59 -6.52 -4.12 -15.28
C TYR A 59 -5.04 -3.97 -14.88
N PRO A 60 -4.11 -4.06 -15.84
CA PRO A 60 -2.68 -4.07 -15.56
C PRO A 60 -2.17 -2.77 -14.95
N ALA A 61 -2.70 -1.60 -15.31
CA ALA A 61 -2.29 -0.35 -14.70
C ALA A 61 -2.74 -0.24 -13.24
N LEU A 62 -3.95 -0.70 -12.90
CA LEU A 62 -4.40 -0.81 -11.50
C LEU A 62 -3.52 -1.77 -10.71
N SER A 63 -3.25 -2.94 -11.27
CA SER A 63 -2.48 -3.97 -10.58
C SER A 63 -1.05 -3.53 -10.32
N ARG A 64 -0.42 -2.88 -11.30
CA ARG A 64 0.87 -2.26 -11.14
C ARG A 64 0.84 -1.14 -10.10
N PHE A 65 -0.11 -0.20 -10.19
CA PHE A 65 -0.20 0.91 -9.24
C PHE A 65 -0.37 0.42 -7.79
N HIS A 66 -1.23 -0.57 -7.57
CA HIS A 66 -1.44 -1.19 -6.26
C HIS A 66 -0.18 -1.88 -5.73
N GLY A 67 0.51 -2.65 -6.58
CA GLY A 67 1.79 -3.30 -6.26
C GLY A 67 2.89 -2.28 -5.94
N ASP A 68 3.01 -1.23 -6.75
CA ASP A 68 4.01 -0.17 -6.58
C ASP A 68 3.79 0.59 -5.26
N LEU A 69 2.54 0.85 -4.86
CA LEU A 69 2.24 1.45 -3.55
C LEU A 69 2.61 0.53 -2.38
N ARG A 70 2.39 -0.79 -2.52
CA ARG A 70 2.84 -1.78 -1.53
C ARG A 70 4.37 -1.76 -1.41
N ASP A 71 5.07 -1.84 -2.53
CA ASP A 71 6.53 -1.87 -2.57
C ASP A 71 7.15 -0.57 -2.05
N ALA A 72 6.52 0.58 -2.32
CA ALA A 72 6.93 1.89 -1.84
C ALA A 72 7.00 1.97 -0.30
N LEU A 73 6.20 1.18 0.43
CA LEU A 73 6.31 1.09 1.89
C LEU A 73 7.69 0.57 2.34
N PHE A 74 8.36 -0.24 1.53
CA PHE A 74 9.63 -0.89 1.89
C PHE A 74 10.85 -0.28 1.20
N VAL A 75 10.66 0.76 0.38
CA VAL A 75 11.75 1.57 -0.16
C VAL A 75 12.42 2.34 0.97
N GLU A 76 13.75 2.23 1.03
CA GLU A 76 14.61 3.03 1.93
C GLU A 76 14.43 4.52 1.62
N VAL A 77 13.99 5.32 2.60
CA VAL A 77 13.74 6.74 2.39
C VAL A 77 15.02 7.56 2.54
N GLY A 78 15.11 8.64 1.77
CA GLY A 78 16.17 9.64 1.90
C GLY A 78 15.88 10.64 3.03
N GLY A 79 16.90 11.40 3.45
CA GLY A 79 16.80 12.35 4.56
C GLY A 79 15.72 13.43 4.38
N ASP A 80 15.44 13.85 3.13
CA ASP A 80 14.41 14.85 2.84
C ASP A 80 13.00 14.33 3.16
N ILE A 81 12.72 13.07 2.83
CA ILE A 81 11.43 12.42 3.12
C ILE A 81 11.29 12.20 4.63
N GLU A 82 12.36 11.80 5.31
CA GLU A 82 12.37 11.68 6.77
C GLU A 82 12.07 13.03 7.45
N HIS A 83 12.68 14.12 6.95
CA HIS A 83 12.45 15.46 7.47
C HIS A 83 11.00 15.90 7.23
N TRP A 84 10.47 15.69 6.03
CA TRP A 84 9.08 15.99 5.70
C TRP A 84 8.09 15.21 6.58
N PHE A 85 8.37 13.93 6.81
CA PHE A 85 7.55 13.10 7.69
C PHE A 85 7.61 13.61 9.14
N THR A 86 8.77 14.07 9.60
CA THR A 86 8.93 14.70 10.91
C THR A 86 8.15 16.01 11.01
N ALA A 87 8.22 16.87 10.01
CA ALA A 87 7.45 18.12 9.96
C ALA A 87 5.93 17.89 9.98
N LEU A 88 5.45 16.87 9.27
CA LEU A 88 4.06 16.41 9.34
C LEU A 88 3.68 15.95 10.75
N ARG A 89 4.54 15.17 11.41
CA ARG A 89 4.31 14.66 12.77
C ARG A 89 4.28 15.77 13.81
N GLU A 90 5.17 16.75 13.67
CA GLU A 90 5.30 17.89 14.59
C GLU A 90 4.20 18.93 14.37
N GLY A 91 3.31 18.70 13.39
CA GLY A 91 2.14 19.53 13.16
C GLY A 91 2.50 20.89 12.60
N GLU A 92 3.52 20.96 11.72
CA GLU A 92 3.85 22.20 11.04
C GLU A 92 2.61 22.70 10.29
N ALA A 93 2.06 23.82 10.77
CA ALA A 93 0.67 24.22 10.51
C ALA A 93 0.32 24.32 9.02
N GLY A 94 1.30 24.61 8.15
CA GLY A 94 1.10 24.70 6.70
C GLY A 94 1.00 23.36 5.98
N ILE A 95 1.64 22.30 6.48
CA ILE A 95 1.68 20.99 5.78
C ILE A 95 0.45 20.16 6.16
N GLY A 96 0.13 20.05 7.46
CA GLY A 96 -1.03 19.29 7.94
C GLY A 96 -2.35 19.79 7.36
N ASP A 97 -2.53 21.11 7.28
CA ASP A 97 -3.74 21.73 6.71
C ASP A 97 -3.89 21.47 5.20
N ARG A 98 -2.80 21.44 4.45
CA ARG A 98 -2.82 21.12 3.01
C ARG A 98 -3.22 19.67 2.78
N VAL A 99 -2.62 18.74 3.52
CA VAL A 99 -2.94 17.31 3.45
C VAL A 99 -4.39 17.05 3.87
N GLY A 100 -4.87 17.73 4.92
CA GLY A 100 -6.27 17.65 5.35
C GLY A 100 -7.25 18.08 4.26
N ARG A 101 -7.03 19.25 3.64
CA ARG A 101 -7.87 19.74 2.54
C ARG A 101 -7.84 18.82 1.32
N PHE A 102 -6.68 18.26 1.00
CA PHE A 102 -6.54 17.29 -0.09
C PHE A 102 -7.35 16.02 0.19
N ALA A 103 -7.22 15.44 1.38
CA ALA A 103 -8.00 14.29 1.83
C ALA A 103 -9.52 14.54 1.79
N ASP A 104 -9.97 15.71 2.24
CA ASP A 104 -11.38 16.10 2.21
C ASP A 104 -11.89 16.29 0.77
N GLY A 105 -11.08 16.89 -0.10
CA GLY A 105 -11.38 17.02 -1.53
C GLY A 105 -11.49 15.67 -2.23
N LEU A 106 -10.57 14.76 -1.93
CA LEU A 106 -10.56 13.40 -2.46
C LEU A 106 -11.82 12.64 -2.06
N THR A 107 -12.18 12.65 -0.78
CA THR A 107 -13.34 11.90 -0.29
C THR A 107 -14.67 12.43 -0.84
N ARG A 108 -14.81 13.76 -0.98
CA ARG A 108 -16.00 14.36 -1.63
C ARG A 108 -16.12 13.98 -3.10
N THR A 109 -14.99 13.93 -3.80
CA THR A 109 -14.93 13.54 -5.21
C THR A 109 -15.27 12.06 -5.38
N ALA A 110 -14.73 11.19 -4.54
CA ALA A 110 -15.07 9.77 -4.48
C ALA A 110 -16.57 9.54 -4.18
N SER A 111 -17.17 10.40 -3.35
CA SER A 111 -18.60 10.33 -3.00
C SER A 111 -19.53 10.89 -4.09
N GLY A 112 -19.00 11.48 -5.16
CA GLY A 112 -19.78 12.08 -6.24
C GLY A 112 -20.29 13.50 -5.98
N GLU A 113 -19.88 14.16 -4.89
CA GLU A 113 -20.39 15.49 -4.51
C GLU A 113 -19.77 16.65 -5.31
N SER A 114 -18.61 16.40 -5.94
CA SER A 114 -17.76 17.46 -6.51
C SER A 114 -18.14 17.90 -7.93
N PHE A 115 -19.17 17.31 -8.57
CA PHE A 115 -19.42 17.51 -10.00
C PHE A 115 -20.56 18.49 -10.30
N ARG A 116 -20.31 19.47 -11.18
CA ARG A 116 -21.33 20.35 -11.76
C ARG A 116 -21.88 19.71 -13.03
N GLU A 117 -23.18 19.91 -13.30
CA GLU A 117 -23.83 19.48 -14.55
C GLU A 117 -23.01 19.93 -15.79
N GLY A 118 -22.70 18.99 -16.69
CA GLY A 118 -22.04 19.26 -17.99
C GLY A 118 -20.57 18.81 -18.14
N ALA A 119 -19.98 18.12 -17.16
CA ALA A 119 -18.62 17.57 -17.24
C ALA A 119 -18.58 16.03 -17.05
N GLU A 120 -19.57 15.33 -17.61
CA GLU A 120 -19.92 13.93 -17.28
C GLU A 120 -18.78 12.93 -17.52
N ASP A 121 -18.17 12.92 -18.72
CA ASP A 121 -17.13 11.91 -19.04
C ASP A 121 -15.87 12.02 -18.17
N ASN A 122 -15.45 13.25 -17.83
CA ASN A 122 -14.29 13.45 -16.95
C ASN A 122 -14.69 13.21 -15.48
N ALA A 123 -15.92 13.52 -15.10
CA ALA A 123 -16.41 13.31 -13.74
C ALA A 123 -16.32 11.85 -13.30
N GLU A 124 -16.68 10.91 -14.17
CA GLU A 124 -16.60 9.48 -13.86
C GLU A 124 -15.16 9.02 -13.62
N LEU A 125 -14.22 9.44 -14.47
CA LEU A 125 -12.79 9.15 -14.30
C LEU A 125 -12.23 9.77 -13.01
N GLN A 126 -12.57 11.03 -12.74
CA GLN A 126 -12.15 11.71 -11.51
C GLN A 126 -12.72 11.01 -10.26
N GLN A 127 -13.98 10.57 -10.31
CA GLN A 127 -14.59 9.85 -9.21
C GLN A 127 -13.91 8.50 -9.00
N ALA A 128 -13.69 7.72 -10.07
CA ALA A 128 -13.07 6.40 -9.97
C ALA A 128 -11.63 6.48 -9.44
N LEU A 129 -10.85 7.47 -9.90
CA LEU A 129 -9.51 7.71 -9.37
C LEU A 129 -9.56 8.13 -7.88
N ALA A 130 -10.50 8.99 -7.50
CA ALA A 130 -10.66 9.39 -6.11
C ALA A 130 -11.06 8.21 -5.20
N GLU A 131 -11.99 7.36 -5.65
CA GLU A 131 -12.38 6.13 -4.95
C GLU A 131 -11.18 5.20 -4.73
N LEU A 132 -10.37 4.98 -5.77
CA LEU A 132 -9.14 4.19 -5.69
C LEU A 132 -8.15 4.78 -4.70
N LEU A 133 -7.86 6.08 -4.77
CA LEU A 133 -6.89 6.71 -3.87
C LEU A 133 -7.37 6.72 -2.41
N VAL A 134 -8.68 6.82 -2.16
CA VAL A 134 -9.26 6.65 -0.82
C VAL A 134 -9.07 5.22 -0.34
N PHE A 135 -9.38 4.23 -1.19
CA PHE A 135 -9.16 2.81 -0.92
C PHE A 135 -7.69 2.53 -0.56
N GLU A 136 -6.74 2.93 -1.40
CA GLU A 136 -5.31 2.73 -1.18
C GLU A 136 -4.82 3.44 0.10
N SER A 137 -5.31 4.64 0.38
CA SER A 137 -4.96 5.36 1.61
C SER A 137 -5.37 4.61 2.88
N VAL A 138 -6.55 3.99 2.87
CA VAL A 138 -7.04 3.18 4.00
C VAL A 138 -6.26 1.86 4.06
N ARG A 139 -6.11 1.19 2.91
CA ARG A 139 -5.40 -0.07 2.73
C ARG A 139 -3.96 0.00 3.24
N LEU A 140 -3.17 0.98 2.80
CA LEU A 140 -1.78 1.14 3.25
C LEU A 140 -1.67 1.35 4.76
N ARG A 141 -2.61 2.08 5.36
CA ARG A 141 -2.64 2.26 6.82
C ARG A 141 -3.01 0.98 7.56
N LEU A 142 -3.90 0.16 7.01
CA LEU A 142 -4.19 -1.16 7.54
C LEU A 142 -3.00 -2.10 7.39
N SER A 143 -2.32 -2.10 6.25
CA SER A 143 -1.09 -2.87 6.03
C SER A 143 -0.04 -2.55 7.09
N VAL A 144 0.21 -1.26 7.35
CA VAL A 144 1.10 -0.84 8.44
C VAL A 144 0.65 -1.40 9.78
N ALA A 145 -0.65 -1.31 10.10
CA ALA A 145 -1.18 -1.81 11.37
C ALA A 145 -1.09 -3.35 11.50
N ALA A 146 -1.43 -4.09 10.44
CA ALA A 146 -1.40 -5.55 10.39
C ALA A 146 0.02 -6.08 10.52
N TRP A 147 0.96 -5.50 9.78
CA TRP A 147 2.36 -5.95 9.75
C TRP A 147 3.22 -5.41 10.88
N SER A 148 2.67 -4.53 11.74
CA SER A 148 3.35 -4.05 12.96
C SER A 148 3.64 -5.17 13.95
N SER A 149 2.94 -6.30 13.83
CA SER A 149 3.15 -7.53 14.60
C SER A 149 3.05 -8.75 13.67
N GLU A 150 3.41 -9.93 14.17
CA GLU A 150 3.20 -11.19 13.45
C GLU A 150 1.78 -11.75 13.66
N ASP A 151 0.95 -11.14 14.52
CA ASP A 151 -0.28 -11.76 15.01
C ASP A 151 -1.31 -11.98 13.89
N PHE A 152 -1.48 -11.01 13.00
CA PHE A 152 -2.39 -11.13 11.87
C PHE A 152 -2.01 -12.32 10.97
N GLU A 153 -0.75 -12.40 10.55
CA GLU A 153 -0.24 -13.50 9.71
C GLU A 153 -0.25 -14.85 10.45
N ARG A 154 -0.02 -14.86 11.77
CA ARG A 154 -0.12 -16.08 12.60
C ARG A 154 -1.54 -16.64 12.63
N THR A 155 -2.54 -15.80 12.40
CA THR A 155 -3.93 -16.24 12.25
C THR A 155 -4.28 -16.71 10.84
N GLY A 156 -3.32 -16.68 9.91
CA GLY A 156 -3.53 -16.97 8.51
C GLY A 156 -4.06 -15.80 7.70
N GLY A 157 -3.98 -14.58 8.22
CA GLY A 157 -4.29 -13.37 7.46
C GLY A 157 -3.20 -13.07 6.41
N ASP A 158 -3.62 -12.51 5.27
CA ASP A 158 -2.74 -12.08 4.19
C ASP A 158 -3.14 -10.71 3.60
N ASP A 159 -2.47 -10.30 2.53
CA ASP A 159 -2.72 -9.00 1.89
C ASP A 159 -4.09 -8.93 1.20
N ASP A 160 -4.65 -10.08 0.79
CA ASP A 160 -5.98 -10.16 0.16
C ASP A 160 -7.07 -9.87 1.19
N ASP A 161 -6.91 -10.38 2.41
CA ASP A 161 -7.78 -10.08 3.52
C ASP A 161 -7.76 -8.57 3.88
N ILE A 162 -6.58 -7.95 3.87
CA ILE A 162 -6.43 -6.50 4.14
C ILE A 162 -7.19 -5.67 3.11
N ASP A 163 -7.08 -6.02 1.84
CA ASP A 163 -7.74 -5.29 0.76
C ASP A 163 -9.25 -5.47 0.79
N ALA A 164 -9.74 -6.69 1.02
CA ALA A 164 -11.16 -6.97 1.15
C ALA A 164 -11.79 -6.19 2.32
N ILE A 165 -11.11 -6.12 3.47
CA ILE A 165 -11.54 -5.35 4.63
C ILE A 165 -11.51 -3.84 4.35
N ALA A 166 -10.43 -3.34 3.75
CA ALA A 166 -10.32 -1.93 3.39
C ALA A 166 -11.45 -1.51 2.44
N TRP A 167 -11.67 -2.27 1.36
CA TRP A 167 -12.68 -1.94 0.37
C TRP A 167 -14.09 -2.04 0.93
N THR A 168 -14.40 -3.07 1.74
CA THR A 168 -15.73 -3.24 2.34
C THR A 168 -16.17 -1.99 3.10
N GLU A 169 -15.30 -1.47 3.98
CA GLU A 169 -15.63 -0.30 4.80
C GLU A 169 -15.59 1.00 4.00
N VAL A 170 -14.61 1.17 3.10
CA VAL A 170 -14.54 2.35 2.22
C VAL A 170 -15.79 2.46 1.37
N ALA A 171 -16.20 1.37 0.72
CA ALA A 171 -17.36 1.35 -0.15
C ALA A 171 -18.68 1.51 0.63
N ALA A 172 -18.75 1.06 1.89
CA ALA A 172 -19.90 1.31 2.75
C ALA A 172 -20.00 2.80 3.13
N ILE A 173 -18.90 3.39 3.60
CA ILE A 173 -18.87 4.76 4.11
C ILE A 173 -19.01 5.78 2.98
N LEU A 174 -18.39 5.55 1.81
CA LEU A 174 -18.57 6.44 0.66
C LEU A 174 -20.04 6.53 0.21
N ARG A 175 -20.85 5.50 0.48
CA ARG A 175 -22.29 5.51 0.13
C ARG A 175 -23.18 6.08 1.24
N ASP A 176 -22.64 6.34 2.43
CA ASP A 176 -23.39 6.87 3.56
C ASP A 176 -23.44 8.41 3.53
N PRO A 177 -24.62 9.02 3.33
CA PRO A 177 -24.76 10.48 3.33
C PRO A 177 -24.52 11.13 4.70
N GLU A 178 -24.74 10.42 5.81
CA GLU A 178 -24.59 10.98 7.16
C GLU A 178 -23.12 11.23 7.50
N LEU A 179 -22.22 10.43 6.93
CA LEU A 179 -20.77 10.55 7.10
C LEU A 179 -20.14 11.64 6.22
N ARG A 180 -20.96 12.44 5.52
CA ARG A 180 -20.55 13.58 4.67
C ARG A 180 -20.82 14.94 5.32
N GLY A 181 -21.33 14.95 6.56
CA GLY A 181 -21.62 16.17 7.31
C GLY A 181 -20.37 17.03 7.60
N SER A 182 -20.58 18.34 7.73
CA SER A 182 -19.51 19.28 8.10
C SER A 182 -18.94 18.94 9.48
N GLY A 183 -17.66 18.61 9.55
CA GLY A 183 -16.96 18.25 10.79
C GLY A 183 -16.67 16.75 10.94
N VAL A 184 -17.21 15.90 10.07
CA VAL A 184 -16.73 14.52 9.95
C VAL A 184 -15.38 14.53 9.25
N ARG A 185 -14.48 13.61 9.66
CA ARG A 185 -13.21 13.36 8.98
C ARG A 185 -13.26 11.98 8.32
N PRO A 186 -13.79 11.87 7.08
CA PRO A 186 -14.22 10.59 6.51
C PRO A 186 -13.10 9.55 6.42
N LEU A 187 -11.89 9.93 5.98
CA LEU A 187 -10.75 9.00 5.92
C LEU A 187 -10.38 8.41 7.27
N GLN A 188 -10.50 9.18 8.36
CA GLN A 188 -10.23 8.71 9.71
C GLN A 188 -11.33 7.75 10.18
N VAL A 189 -12.59 8.02 9.81
CA VAL A 189 -13.71 7.10 10.10
C VAL A 189 -13.54 5.80 9.32
N MET A 190 -13.23 5.86 8.02
CA MET A 190 -12.96 4.68 7.18
C MET A 190 -11.84 3.83 7.76
N PHE A 191 -10.69 4.44 8.06
CA PHE A 191 -9.60 3.71 8.70
C PHE A 191 -9.99 3.10 10.05
N ALA A 192 -10.72 3.83 10.90
CA ALA A 192 -11.13 3.31 12.20
C ALA A 192 -12.08 2.12 12.05
N ALA A 193 -13.06 2.19 11.13
CA ALA A 193 -13.97 1.10 10.82
C ALA A 193 -13.20 -0.12 10.29
N SER A 194 -12.32 0.06 9.31
CA SER A 194 -11.51 -1.02 8.75
C SER A 194 -10.57 -1.64 9.78
N PHE A 195 -9.99 -0.85 10.69
CA PHE A 195 -9.13 -1.37 11.74
C PHE A 195 -9.92 -2.21 12.75
N VAL A 196 -11.15 -1.81 13.10
CA VAL A 196 -12.04 -2.62 13.92
C VAL A 196 -12.40 -3.92 13.22
N SER A 197 -12.71 -3.87 11.92
CA SER A 197 -13.02 -5.07 11.11
C SER A 197 -11.81 -6.01 11.00
N LEU A 198 -10.59 -5.48 10.86
CA LEU A 198 -9.34 -6.25 10.91
C LEU A 198 -9.16 -6.98 12.25
N LEU A 199 -9.36 -6.29 13.37
CA LEU A 199 -9.25 -6.90 14.69
C LEU A 199 -10.34 -7.96 14.91
N ARG A 200 -11.54 -7.74 14.37
CA ARG A 200 -12.64 -8.70 14.45
C ARG A 200 -12.32 -9.96 13.65
N ASP A 201 -11.89 -9.82 12.39
CA ASP A 201 -11.49 -10.94 11.53
C ASP A 201 -10.37 -11.77 12.18
N ALA A 202 -9.32 -11.12 12.69
CA ALA A 202 -8.24 -11.81 13.41
C ALA A 202 -8.76 -12.60 14.63
N ASN A 203 -9.68 -12.02 15.42
CA ASN A 203 -10.27 -12.72 16.57
C ASN A 203 -11.17 -13.90 16.16
N GLU A 204 -11.91 -13.78 15.06
CA GLU A 204 -12.71 -14.86 14.49
C GLU A 204 -11.80 -16.02 14.06
N ARG A 205 -10.70 -15.73 13.34
CA ARG A 205 -9.69 -16.73 12.93
C ARG A 205 -8.99 -17.40 14.12
N ILE A 206 -8.69 -16.67 15.19
CA ILE A 206 -8.17 -17.28 16.44
C ILE A 206 -9.16 -18.30 16.99
N GLY A 207 -10.46 -17.98 16.96
CA GLY A 207 -11.52 -18.90 17.39
C GLY A 207 -11.58 -20.18 16.56
N GLU A 208 -11.38 -20.06 15.25
CA GLU A 208 -11.33 -21.19 14.31
C GLU A 208 -10.07 -22.03 14.49
N LEU A 209 -8.91 -21.39 14.62
CA LEU A 209 -7.61 -22.05 14.82
C LEU A 209 -7.56 -22.85 16.12
N ARG A 210 -8.32 -22.50 17.16
CA ARG A 210 -8.43 -23.35 18.36
C ARG A 210 -8.98 -24.76 18.08
N ARG A 211 -9.60 -24.97 16.91
CA ARG A 211 -10.16 -26.26 16.48
C ARG A 211 -9.26 -26.99 15.48
N THR A 212 -8.13 -26.41 15.08
CA THR A 212 -7.17 -27.01 14.15
C THR A 212 -6.03 -27.73 14.90
N THR A 213 -5.18 -28.44 14.15
CA THR A 213 -4.06 -29.21 14.69
C THR A 213 -2.82 -28.35 14.96
N ASP A 214 -1.97 -28.78 15.89
CA ASP A 214 -0.71 -28.10 16.22
C ASP A 214 0.20 -27.86 15.00
N GLU A 215 0.18 -28.77 14.03
CA GLU A 215 0.93 -28.63 12.77
C GLU A 215 0.52 -27.37 11.97
N VAL A 216 -0.78 -27.04 11.94
CA VAL A 216 -1.27 -25.84 11.25
C VAL A 216 -0.80 -24.58 11.97
N HIS A 217 -0.84 -24.59 13.31
CA HIS A 217 -0.32 -23.48 14.13
C HIS A 217 1.18 -23.26 13.89
N GLU A 218 1.95 -24.34 13.83
CA GLU A 218 3.39 -24.27 13.56
C GLU A 218 3.67 -23.71 12.17
N GLN A 219 2.97 -24.21 11.14
CA GLN A 219 3.12 -23.72 9.77
C GLN A 219 2.81 -22.23 9.65
N LEU A 220 1.67 -21.77 10.19
CA LEU A 220 1.31 -20.34 10.21
C LEU A 220 2.34 -19.52 11.00
N GLY A 221 2.81 -20.04 12.13
CA GLY A 221 3.86 -19.41 12.92
C GLY A 221 5.18 -19.25 12.16
N ILE A 222 5.58 -20.26 11.38
CA ILE A 222 6.77 -20.18 10.52
C ILE A 222 6.57 -19.14 9.42
N ARG A 223 5.41 -19.11 8.76
CA ARG A 223 5.09 -18.15 7.70
C ARG A 223 5.13 -16.71 8.21
N ALA A 224 4.48 -16.45 9.34
CA ALA A 224 4.46 -15.11 9.94
C ALA A 224 5.87 -14.62 10.33
N ARG A 225 6.69 -15.49 10.94
CA ARG A 225 8.09 -15.16 11.24
C ARG A 225 8.90 -14.90 9.97
N LEU A 226 8.68 -15.67 8.91
CA LEU A 226 9.38 -15.50 7.65
C LEU A 226 9.00 -14.17 6.98
N ARG A 227 7.71 -13.84 6.89
CA ARG A 227 7.25 -12.54 6.35
C ARG A 227 7.75 -11.37 7.21
N GLY A 228 7.70 -11.50 8.54
CA GLY A 228 8.31 -10.56 9.48
C GLY A 228 9.78 -10.29 9.19
N ALA A 229 10.58 -11.35 9.01
CA ALA A 229 12.00 -11.27 8.66
C ALA A 229 12.23 -10.64 7.28
N LEU A 230 11.45 -11.01 6.26
CA LEU A 230 11.55 -10.45 4.91
C LEU A 230 11.28 -8.93 4.92
N ARG A 231 10.34 -8.48 5.75
CA ARG A 231 10.03 -7.05 5.95
C ARG A 231 11.14 -6.25 6.62
N GLU A 232 12.24 -6.85 7.10
CA GLU A 232 13.44 -6.13 7.57
C GLU A 232 14.52 -5.98 6.47
N LEU A 233 14.39 -6.72 5.38
CA LEU A 233 15.36 -6.73 4.30
C LEU A 233 15.19 -5.50 3.41
N ARG A 234 16.23 -5.23 2.61
CA ARG A 234 16.11 -4.28 1.51
C ARG A 234 15.09 -4.80 0.49
N LEU A 235 14.29 -3.91 -0.10
CA LEU A 235 13.19 -4.27 -0.99
C LEU A 235 13.58 -5.31 -2.08
N PRO A 236 14.70 -5.17 -2.83
CA PRO A 236 15.07 -6.17 -3.84
C PRO A 236 15.34 -7.54 -3.24
N GLU A 237 15.95 -7.59 -2.06
CA GLU A 237 16.19 -8.84 -1.34
C GLU A 237 14.91 -9.45 -0.78
N ALA A 238 13.99 -8.63 -0.26
CA ALA A 238 12.69 -9.08 0.24
C ALA A 238 11.89 -9.77 -0.88
N VAL A 239 11.66 -9.09 -2.01
CA VAL A 239 10.90 -9.61 -3.16
C VAL A 239 11.52 -10.89 -3.72
N LEU A 240 12.85 -10.90 -3.94
CA LEU A 240 13.54 -12.07 -4.49
C LEU A 240 13.52 -13.27 -3.54
N LEU A 241 13.65 -13.04 -2.23
CA LEU A 241 13.65 -14.12 -1.24
C LEU A 241 12.25 -14.61 -0.92
N GLU A 242 11.24 -13.74 -0.91
CA GLU A 242 9.83 -14.11 -0.83
C GLU A 242 9.48 -15.09 -1.96
N ASN A 243 9.76 -14.73 -3.22
CA ASN A 243 9.54 -15.62 -4.36
C ASN A 243 10.35 -16.93 -4.27
N ALA A 244 11.61 -16.86 -3.84
CA ALA A 244 12.46 -18.04 -3.70
C ALA A 244 12.03 -18.98 -2.55
N LEU A 245 11.25 -18.48 -1.59
CA LEU A 245 10.74 -19.20 -0.42
C LEU A 245 9.21 -19.40 -0.47
N SER A 246 8.56 -19.09 -1.59
CA SER A 246 7.12 -19.22 -1.85
C SER A 246 6.53 -20.54 -1.34
N ASN A 247 7.18 -21.68 -1.58
CA ASN A 247 6.73 -22.98 -1.06
C ASN A 247 6.56 -23.02 0.47
N LEU A 248 7.43 -22.34 1.23
CA LEU A 248 7.31 -22.23 2.70
C LEU A 248 6.17 -21.28 3.09
N LEU A 249 5.94 -20.25 2.27
CA LEU A 249 4.86 -19.28 2.42
C LEU A 249 3.48 -19.85 1.99
N GLY A 250 3.47 -21.01 1.33
CA GLY A 250 2.24 -21.60 0.78
C GLY A 250 1.83 -21.00 -0.56
N GLU A 251 2.75 -20.33 -1.24
CA GLU A 251 2.56 -19.64 -2.51
C GLU A 251 3.24 -20.38 -3.65
N GLN A 252 2.92 -19.97 -4.89
CA GLN A 252 3.58 -20.47 -6.08
C GLN A 252 4.76 -19.58 -6.46
N ARG A 253 5.86 -20.21 -6.86
CA ARG A 253 7.03 -19.49 -7.36
C ARG A 253 6.74 -18.92 -8.75
N VAL A 254 7.03 -17.65 -8.93
CA VAL A 254 6.96 -16.90 -10.18
C VAL A 254 8.32 -16.88 -10.87
N GLU A 255 8.33 -16.87 -12.20
CA GLU A 255 9.57 -16.72 -12.98
C GLU A 255 10.18 -15.31 -12.80
N LEU A 256 11.51 -15.20 -12.82
CA LEU A 256 12.17 -13.94 -12.46
C LEU A 256 11.86 -12.75 -13.39
N VAL A 257 11.52 -13.02 -14.65
CA VAL A 257 11.14 -11.97 -15.61
C VAL A 257 9.76 -11.42 -15.25
N GLU A 258 8.81 -12.31 -14.99
CA GLU A 258 7.46 -11.94 -14.56
C GLU A 258 7.49 -11.26 -13.18
N LEU A 259 8.32 -11.73 -12.25
CA LEU A 259 8.52 -11.07 -10.95
C LEU A 259 9.07 -9.64 -11.10
N GLN A 260 9.98 -9.42 -12.05
CA GLN A 260 10.51 -8.10 -12.34
C GLN A 260 9.45 -7.16 -12.94
N GLU A 261 8.55 -7.70 -13.77
CA GLU A 261 7.40 -6.95 -14.30
C GLU A 261 6.39 -6.60 -13.20
N GLN A 262 6.20 -7.48 -12.23
CA GLN A 262 5.31 -7.26 -11.08
C GLN A 262 5.90 -6.30 -10.03
N HIS A 263 7.23 -6.21 -9.92
CA HIS A 263 7.93 -5.41 -8.92
C HIS A 263 9.00 -4.49 -9.53
N PRO A 264 8.62 -3.54 -10.40
CA PRO A 264 9.57 -2.67 -11.08
C PRO A 264 10.35 -1.81 -10.07
N LEU A 265 9.71 -1.27 -9.02
CA LEU A 265 10.41 -0.50 -7.98
C LEU A 265 11.54 -1.26 -7.30
N ALA A 266 11.41 -2.59 -7.19
CA ALA A 266 12.40 -3.44 -6.57
C ALA A 266 13.49 -3.92 -7.54
N LEU A 267 13.11 -4.25 -8.78
CA LEU A 267 13.92 -5.08 -9.67
C LEU A 267 14.25 -4.44 -11.02
N GLU A 268 13.71 -3.26 -11.35
CA GLU A 268 13.96 -2.60 -12.63
C GLU A 268 15.47 -2.44 -12.92
N GLY A 269 15.84 -2.67 -14.18
CA GLY A 269 17.22 -2.61 -14.65
C GLY A 269 18.13 -3.77 -14.21
N MET A 270 17.66 -4.69 -13.35
CA MET A 270 18.44 -5.87 -12.97
C MET A 270 18.41 -6.94 -14.07
N THR A 271 19.57 -7.51 -14.37
CA THR A 271 19.63 -8.69 -15.25
C THR A 271 19.22 -9.95 -14.48
N ARG A 272 18.73 -10.98 -15.19
CA ARG A 272 18.43 -12.30 -14.59
C ARG A 272 19.61 -12.85 -13.78
N GLN A 273 20.83 -12.76 -14.30
CA GLN A 273 22.03 -13.22 -13.60
C GLN A 273 22.26 -12.45 -12.29
N ALA A 274 21.98 -11.15 -12.25
CA ALA A 274 22.11 -10.35 -11.04
C ALA A 274 21.06 -10.75 -9.99
N MET A 275 19.82 -11.00 -10.41
CA MET A 275 18.74 -11.50 -9.54
C MET A 275 19.09 -12.87 -8.95
N ASP A 276 19.52 -13.83 -9.79
CA ASP A 276 19.94 -15.17 -9.34
C ASP A 276 21.09 -15.11 -8.32
N GLN A 277 22.06 -14.24 -8.55
CA GLN A 277 23.16 -14.03 -7.61
C GLN A 277 22.68 -13.44 -6.28
N ARG A 278 21.72 -12.51 -6.29
CA ARG A 278 21.12 -11.96 -5.07
C ARG A 278 20.36 -13.03 -4.30
N VAL A 279 19.52 -13.84 -4.97
CA VAL A 279 18.83 -14.99 -4.34
C VAL A 279 19.84 -15.94 -3.69
N SER A 280 20.90 -16.32 -4.42
CA SER A 280 21.95 -17.21 -3.90
C SER A 280 22.65 -16.64 -2.65
N ARG A 281 22.99 -15.35 -2.66
CA ARG A 281 23.62 -14.70 -1.50
C ARG A 281 22.64 -14.56 -0.34
N GLY A 282 21.41 -14.14 -0.60
CA GLY A 282 20.36 -13.98 0.41
C GLY A 282 20.05 -15.29 1.13
N ARG A 283 19.89 -16.40 0.40
CA ARG A 283 19.68 -17.73 1.01
C ARG A 283 20.84 -18.16 1.91
N ARG A 284 22.08 -17.90 1.49
CA ARG A 284 23.27 -18.17 2.32
C ARG A 284 23.32 -17.27 3.57
N ALA A 285 22.95 -16.01 3.42
CA ALA A 285 22.87 -15.06 4.53
C ALA A 285 21.83 -15.49 5.57
N LEU A 286 20.63 -15.91 5.12
CA LEU A 286 19.58 -16.41 6.02
C LEU A 286 20.03 -17.62 6.86
N GLY A 287 20.83 -18.51 6.27
CA GLY A 287 21.41 -19.67 6.98
C GLY A 287 22.55 -19.32 7.96
N SER A 288 23.14 -18.13 7.86
CA SER A 288 24.26 -17.68 8.71
C SER A 288 23.81 -17.00 10.01
N GLY A 289 22.49 -16.82 10.21
CA GLY A 289 21.91 -16.08 11.33
C GLY A 289 21.66 -14.59 11.06
N PRO A 290 20.91 -13.89 11.93
CA PRO A 290 20.38 -12.55 11.66
C PRO A 290 21.40 -11.45 11.36
N GLU A 291 22.61 -11.55 11.91
CA GLU A 291 23.67 -10.56 11.69
C GLU A 291 24.17 -10.52 10.25
N GLY A 292 24.05 -11.64 9.52
CA GLY A 292 24.45 -11.73 8.11
C GLY A 292 23.38 -11.27 7.13
N TRP A 293 22.18 -10.94 7.59
CA TRP A 293 21.04 -10.64 6.72
C TRP A 293 21.24 -9.32 5.95
N PRO A 294 20.79 -9.24 4.69
CA PRO A 294 20.86 -8.02 3.89
C PRO A 294 19.76 -7.02 4.31
N ARG A 295 19.86 -6.54 5.55
CA ARG A 295 18.92 -5.59 6.16
C ARG A 295 19.03 -4.21 5.51
N ARG A 296 17.95 -3.43 5.62
CA ARG A 296 17.94 -2.01 5.28
C ARG A 296 19.03 -1.24 6.04
N ARG A 297 19.58 -0.22 5.39
CA ARG A 297 20.62 0.67 5.94
C ARG A 297 20.03 1.99 6.43
N SER A 298 18.91 2.41 5.87
CA SER A 298 18.07 3.50 6.39
C SER A 298 16.63 3.02 6.61
N PRO A 299 15.83 3.75 7.41
CA PRO A 299 14.40 3.50 7.53
C PRO A 299 13.71 3.43 6.17
N ALA A 300 12.69 2.58 6.06
CA ALA A 300 11.72 2.65 4.99
C ALA A 300 10.49 3.45 5.43
N LEU A 301 9.61 3.79 4.47
CA LEU A 301 8.35 4.48 4.78
C LEU A 301 7.49 3.69 5.79
N PHE A 302 7.49 2.36 5.70
CA PHE A 302 6.87 1.45 6.66
C PHE A 302 7.35 1.70 8.10
N ASP A 303 8.66 1.83 8.29
CA ASP A 303 9.28 2.03 9.60
C ASP A 303 8.83 3.38 10.20
N LEU A 304 8.79 4.44 9.36
CA LEU A 304 8.31 5.76 9.76
C LEU A 304 6.83 5.78 10.14
N LEU A 305 5.99 5.09 9.38
CA LEU A 305 4.53 5.02 9.60
C LEU A 305 4.14 4.17 10.82
N ARG A 306 4.93 3.13 11.11
CA ARG A 306 4.72 2.26 12.26
C ARG A 306 5.04 2.96 13.59
N ASP A 307 6.15 3.69 13.64
CA ASP A 307 6.67 4.27 14.88
C ASP A 307 5.86 5.52 15.32
N ARG A 308 4.83 5.32 16.14
CA ARG A 308 4.05 6.40 16.77
C ARG A 308 4.79 7.08 17.95
N PRO A 309 4.53 8.37 18.24
CA PRO A 309 5.15 9.08 19.37
C PRO A 309 4.87 8.38 20.72
N GLY A 310 5.90 8.20 21.55
CA GLY A 310 5.78 7.75 22.94
C GLY A 310 6.27 6.34 23.29
N GLN A 311 6.86 5.60 22.34
CA GLN A 311 7.53 4.32 22.62
C GLN A 311 9.04 4.41 22.34
N ARG A 312 9.76 5.10 23.22
CA ARG A 312 11.17 4.85 23.54
C ARG A 312 11.34 5.01 25.04
#